data_AF-B0ZB80-F1
#
_entry.id   AF-B0ZB80-F1
#
_cell.length_a   1.000
_cell.length_b   1.000
_cell.length_c   1.000
_cell.angle_alpha   90.00
_cell.angle_beta   90.00
_cell.angle_gamma   90.00
#
_symmetry.space_group_name_H-M   'P 1'
#
loop_
_entity.id
_entity.type
_entity.pdbx_description
1 polymer ?
#
loop_
_entity_poly.entity_id
_entity_poly.type
_entity_poly.pdbx_seq_one_letter_code
_entity_poly.pdbx_strand_id
1 'polypeptide(L)'
;MKKLTVLLVVAGTLSMLAGCKEDKPATPAEVVQTVDWYKAHKVERAEVLAKCKANPGELAATPNCVNASRADSSSTWSAKGGGVSPVKPLTANDINKK
;
A
#
# COMPACT_ATOMS: atom_id res chain seq x y z
N MET A 1 -49.34 -8.50 -45.35
CA MET A 1 -48.25 -9.42 -45.70
C MET A 1 -47.11 -9.27 -44.69
N LYS A 2 -46.63 -10.42 -44.18
CA LYS A 2 -45.51 -10.66 -43.25
C LYS A 2 -45.44 -9.85 -41.92
N LYS A 3 -46.07 -10.43 -40.90
CA LYS A 3 -45.58 -10.43 -39.51
C LYS A 3 -44.66 -11.64 -39.36
N LEU A 4 -43.43 -11.52 -38.84
CA LEU A 4 -42.67 -12.57 -38.14
C LEU A 4 -41.38 -11.93 -37.55
N THR A 5 -41.19 -11.81 -36.22
CA THR A 5 -40.50 -12.80 -35.33
C THR A 5 -38.97 -12.78 -35.60
N VAL A 6 -37.97 -12.69 -34.70
CA VAL A 6 -37.80 -12.52 -33.24
C VAL A 6 -36.27 -12.61 -32.99
N LEU A 7 -35.80 -12.09 -31.84
CA LEU A 7 -34.57 -12.45 -31.11
C LEU A 7 -33.15 -12.04 -31.57
N LEU A 8 -32.47 -11.43 -30.58
CA LEU A 8 -31.09 -11.67 -30.13
C LEU A 8 -29.95 -11.47 -31.13
N VAL A 9 -29.14 -10.41 -30.92
CA VAL A 9 -27.73 -10.59 -30.48
C VAL A 9 -27.35 -9.43 -29.57
N VAL A 10 -27.10 -9.80 -28.31
CA VAL A 10 -26.30 -9.08 -27.33
C VAL A 10 -24.89 -8.88 -27.91
N ALA A 11 -24.56 -7.67 -28.38
CA ALA A 11 -23.17 -7.32 -28.69
C ALA A 11 -22.99 -5.81 -28.84
N GLY A 12 -22.07 -5.26 -28.06
CA GLY A 12 -21.63 -3.86 -28.15
C GLY A 12 -22.18 -3.04 -26.98
N THR A 13 -21.39 -2.60 -26.04
CA THR A 13 -19.95 -2.37 -26.04
C THR A 13 -19.50 -2.33 -24.60
N LEU A 14 -18.59 -3.24 -24.25
CA LEU A 14 -17.48 -3.05 -23.32
C LEU A 14 -17.55 -1.74 -22.54
N SER A 15 -18.25 -1.75 -21.40
CA SER A 15 -18.14 -0.67 -20.41
C SER A 15 -16.67 -0.55 -20.07
N MET A 16 -16.11 0.58 -20.46
CA MET A 16 -14.74 0.97 -20.21
C MET A 16 -14.41 0.68 -18.74
N LEU A 17 -13.35 -0.09 -18.51
CA LEU A 17 -12.63 -0.06 -17.24
C LEU A 17 -12.07 1.36 -17.09
N ALA A 18 -12.91 2.30 -16.65
CA ALA A 18 -12.47 3.49 -15.95
C ALA A 18 -11.99 3.02 -14.57
N GLY A 19 -10.78 2.48 -14.55
CA GLY A 19 -10.03 2.13 -13.35
C GLY A 19 -8.71 2.88 -13.37
N CYS A 20 -8.76 4.19 -13.58
CA CYS A 20 -7.60 5.06 -13.52
C CYS A 20 -8.01 6.40 -12.92
N LYS A 21 -7.92 6.45 -11.59
CA LYS A 21 -7.94 7.65 -10.75
C LYS A 21 -9.12 8.58 -11.01
N GLU A 22 -10.29 8.18 -10.52
CA GLU A 22 -11.29 9.16 -10.14
C GLU A 22 -10.72 10.04 -9.04
N ASP A 23 -10.34 11.26 -9.43
CA ASP A 23 -10.45 12.45 -8.59
C ASP A 23 -11.88 12.47 -8.02
N LYS A 24 -12.07 11.84 -6.85
CA LYS A 24 -13.29 11.96 -6.05
C LYS A 24 -13.13 13.21 -5.17
N PRO A 25 -13.81 14.34 -5.45
CA PRO A 25 -14.06 15.33 -4.43
C PRO A 25 -15.37 14.95 -3.73
N ALA A 26 -15.32 14.14 -2.68
CA ALA A 26 -16.51 13.81 -1.88
C ALA A 26 -16.21 13.44 -0.43
N THR A 27 -15.23 14.12 0.17
CA THR A 27 -14.99 14.26 1.62
C THR A 27 -14.09 15.49 1.76
N PRO A 28 -14.03 16.18 2.91
CA PRO A 28 -12.88 17.03 3.18
C PRO A 28 -11.64 16.16 2.90
N ALA A 29 -10.85 16.54 1.91
CA ALA A 29 -9.64 15.78 1.57
C ALA A 29 -8.85 15.68 2.87
N GLU A 30 -8.70 14.46 3.39
CA GLU A 30 -7.97 14.23 4.63
C GLU A 30 -6.57 14.82 4.43
N VAL A 31 -6.16 15.71 5.33
CA VAL A 31 -4.85 16.36 5.22
C VAL A 31 -3.79 15.27 5.18
N VAL A 32 -3.07 15.21 4.06
CA VAL A 32 -2.00 14.22 3.87
C VAL A 32 -0.79 14.66 4.68
N GLN A 33 -0.42 13.85 5.66
CA GLN A 33 0.75 14.10 6.51
C GLN A 33 1.98 13.42 5.92
N THR A 34 3.14 14.04 6.08
CA THR A 34 4.41 13.52 5.59
C THR A 34 4.95 12.41 6.49
N VAL A 35 5.91 11.62 5.97
CA VAL A 35 6.61 10.59 6.77
C VAL A 35 7.29 11.21 7.99
N ASP A 36 7.95 12.36 7.83
CA ASP A 36 8.67 13.00 8.93
C ASP A 36 7.72 13.56 9.99
N TRP A 37 6.53 14.03 9.59
CA TRP A 37 5.48 14.38 10.53
C TRP A 37 5.10 13.17 11.39
N TYR A 38 4.81 12.02 10.77
CA TYR A 38 4.50 10.79 11.52
C TYR A 38 5.67 10.23 12.36
N LYS A 39 6.93 10.55 12.03
CA LYS A 39 8.07 10.21 12.90
C LYS A 39 8.02 11.01 14.21
N ALA A 40 7.68 12.29 14.14
CA ALA A 40 7.54 13.17 15.30
C ALA A 40 6.24 12.93 16.10
N HIS A 41 5.17 12.50 15.43
CA HIS A 41 3.83 12.36 16.00
C HIS A 41 3.46 10.88 16.20
N LYS A 42 3.98 10.30 17.28
CA LYS A 42 3.87 8.84 17.54
C LYS A 42 2.44 8.39 17.84
N VAL A 43 1.66 9.20 18.54
CA VAL A 43 0.29 8.86 18.94
C VAL A 43 -0.59 8.80 17.69
N GLU A 44 -0.52 9.86 16.89
CA GLU A 44 -1.27 10.01 15.66
C GLU A 44 -0.86 8.96 14.62
N ARG A 45 0.44 8.63 14.55
CA ARG A 45 0.91 7.48 13.74
C ARG A 45 0.25 6.18 14.18
N ALA A 46 0.19 5.90 15.49
CA ALA A 46 -0.41 4.67 16.00
C ALA A 46 -1.90 4.58 15.69
N GLU A 47 -2.63 5.68 15.85
CA GLU A 47 -4.05 5.78 15.53
C GLU A 47 -4.32 5.56 14.03
N VAL A 48 -3.54 6.20 13.16
CA VAL A 48 -3.66 6.02 11.70
C VAL A 48 -3.35 4.57 11.34
N LEU A 49 -2.28 3.98 11.87
CA LEU A 49 -1.96 2.56 11.62
C LEU A 49 -3.05 1.60 12.09
N ALA A 50 -3.73 1.89 13.21
CA ALA A 50 -4.87 1.11 13.66
C ALA A 50 -6.02 1.17 12.66
N LYS A 51 -6.34 2.37 12.14
CA LYS A 51 -7.34 2.54 11.07
C LYS A 51 -6.95 1.80 9.80
N CYS A 52 -5.68 1.89 9.38
CA CYS A 52 -5.17 1.19 8.19
C CYS A 52 -5.31 -0.34 8.31
N LYS A 53 -5.08 -0.90 9.50
CA LYS A 53 -5.20 -2.33 9.78
C LYS A 53 -6.64 -2.82 9.85
N ALA A 54 -7.58 -1.94 10.22
CA ALA A 54 -8.99 -2.30 10.25
C ALA A 54 -9.56 -2.55 8.85
N ASN A 55 -9.13 -1.78 7.84
CA ASN A 55 -9.60 -1.90 6.46
C ASN A 55 -8.44 -1.89 5.44
N PRO A 56 -7.59 -2.92 5.42
CA PRO A 56 -6.39 -2.92 4.58
C PRO A 56 -6.73 -2.89 3.08
N GLY A 57 -7.84 -3.49 2.67
CA GLY A 57 -8.25 -3.53 1.25
C GLY A 57 -8.55 -2.16 0.63
N GLU A 58 -9.10 -1.22 1.41
CA GLU A 58 -9.38 0.14 0.95
C GLU A 58 -8.30 1.14 1.37
N LEU A 59 -7.77 1.01 2.59
CA LEU A 59 -6.97 2.07 3.20
C LEU A 59 -5.46 1.89 3.02
N ALA A 60 -4.96 0.66 2.81
CA ALA A 60 -3.51 0.42 2.85
C ALA A 60 -2.72 1.22 1.80
N ALA A 61 -3.33 1.48 0.64
CA ALA A 61 -2.72 2.26 -0.44
C ALA A 61 -2.93 3.78 -0.32
N THR A 62 -3.67 4.25 0.69
CA THR A 62 -3.88 5.69 0.91
C THR A 62 -2.58 6.38 1.32
N PRO A 63 -2.36 7.66 0.95
CA PRO A 63 -1.14 8.38 1.28
C PRO A 63 -0.81 8.38 2.78
N ASN A 64 -1.81 8.55 3.64
CA ASN A 64 -1.61 8.56 5.09
C ASN A 64 -1.20 7.19 5.63
N CYS A 65 -1.79 6.09 5.15
CA CYS A 65 -1.38 4.74 5.55
C CYS A 65 0.04 4.40 5.08
N VAL A 66 0.39 4.78 3.84
CA VAL A 66 1.74 4.58 3.31
C VAL A 66 2.77 5.39 4.11
N ASN A 67 2.47 6.66 4.41
CA ASN A 67 3.40 7.53 5.13
C ASN A 67 3.57 7.09 6.59
N ALA A 68 2.48 6.74 7.28
CA ALA A 68 2.53 6.22 8.63
C ALA A 68 3.29 4.88 8.71
N SER A 69 3.07 3.98 7.76
CA SER A 69 3.77 2.68 7.69
C SER A 69 5.27 2.85 7.42
N ARG A 70 5.66 3.76 6.54
CA ARG A 70 7.08 4.09 6.30
C ARG A 70 7.74 4.68 7.53
N ALA A 71 7.06 5.57 8.24
CA ALA A 71 7.58 6.14 9.49
C ALA A 71 7.79 5.06 10.56
N ASP A 72 6.83 4.15 10.71
CA ASP A 72 6.92 3.03 11.66
C ASP A 72 8.06 2.06 11.30
N SER A 73 8.12 1.64 10.03
CA SER A 73 9.16 0.74 9.51
C SER A 73 10.57 1.35 9.66
N SER A 74 10.72 2.64 9.37
CA SER A 74 11.99 3.34 9.56
C SER A 74 12.40 3.37 11.04
N SER A 75 11.46 3.63 11.95
CA SER A 75 11.76 3.69 13.38
C SER A 75 12.17 2.32 13.95
N THR A 76 11.53 1.25 13.48
CA THR A 76 11.84 -0.11 13.92
C THR A 76 13.14 -0.63 13.32
N TRP A 77 13.43 -0.31 12.06
CA TRP A 77 14.70 -0.68 11.41
C TRP A 77 15.91 -0.05 12.09
N SER A 78 15.84 1.26 12.36
CA SER A 78 16.90 1.97 13.10
C SER A 78 17.09 1.41 14.51
N ALA A 79 16.00 1.08 15.21
CA ALA A 79 16.06 0.48 16.54
C ALA A 79 16.68 -0.94 16.52
N LYS A 80 16.51 -1.70 15.44
CA LYS A 80 17.04 -3.07 15.27
C LYS A 80 18.45 -3.13 14.69
N GLY A 81 19.16 -2.00 14.60
CA GLY A 81 20.53 -1.98 14.10
C GLY A 81 20.66 -2.32 12.61
N GLY A 82 19.61 -2.07 11.82
CA GLY A 82 19.68 -2.22 10.38
C GLY A 82 19.61 -3.67 9.87
N GLY A 83 19.02 -4.59 10.63
CA GLY A 83 18.57 -5.92 10.19
C GLY A 83 19.59 -6.85 9.55
N VAL A 84 20.86 -6.47 9.51
CA VAL A 84 21.98 -7.31 9.11
C VAL A 84 22.72 -7.65 10.38
N SER A 85 22.49 -8.85 10.91
CA SER A 85 23.40 -9.41 11.92
C SER A 85 24.81 -9.38 11.34
N PRO A 86 25.84 -8.97 12.10
CA PRO A 86 27.21 -9.01 11.60
C PRO A 86 27.55 -10.47 11.25
N VAL A 87 27.65 -10.76 9.96
CA VAL A 87 28.13 -12.05 9.48
C VAL A 87 29.64 -12.10 9.72
N LYS A 88 30.13 -13.20 10.29
CA LYS A 88 31.57 -13.41 10.42
C LYS A 88 32.19 -13.44 9.01
N PRO A 89 33.33 -12.77 8.77
CA PRO A 89 34.04 -12.89 7.50
C PRO A 89 34.39 -14.35 7.19
N LEU A 90 34.24 -14.77 5.93
CA LEU A 90 34.71 -16.06 5.46
C LEU A 90 36.21 -16.18 5.73
N THR A 91 36.63 -17.29 6.34
CA THR A 91 38.04 -17.55 6.61
C THR A 91 38.63 -18.46 5.54
N ALA A 92 39.96 -18.45 5.39
CA ALA A 92 40.66 -19.34 4.47
C ALA A 92 40.36 -20.83 4.74
N ASN A 93 40.06 -21.19 5.98
CA ASN A 93 39.67 -22.55 6.35
C ASN A 93 38.29 -22.95 5.83
N ASP A 94 37.37 -21.98 5.65
CA ASP A 94 36.04 -22.23 5.10
C ASP A 94 36.10 -22.45 3.57
N ILE A 95 37.12 -21.89 2.92
CA ILE A 95 37.36 -22.01 1.47
C ILE A 95 37.98 -23.37 1.10
N ASN A 96 38.84 -23.90 1.97
CA ASN A 96 39.62 -25.11 1.70
C ASN A 96 38.92 -26.43 2.07
N LYS A 97 37.68 -26.38 2.57
CA LYS A 97 36.95 -27.56 3.09
C LYS A 97 36.12 -28.30 2.02
N LYS A 98 36.56 -28.24 0.76
CA LYS A 98 35.86 -28.84 -0.38
C LYS A 98 36.08 -30.35 -0.50
#